data_AF-A0A139D0C1-F1
#
_entry.id   AF-A0A139D0C1-F1
#
_cell.length_a   1.000
_cell.length_b   1.000
_cell.length_c   1.000
_cell.angle_alpha   90.00
_cell.angle_beta   90.00
_cell.angle_gamma   90.00
#
_symmetry.space_group_name_H-M   'P 1'
#
loop_
_entity.id
_entity.type
_entity.pdbx_description
1 polymer ?
#
loop_
_entity_poly.entity_id
_entity_poly.type
_entity_poly.pdbx_seq_one_letter_code
_entity_poly.pdbx_strand_id
1 'polypeptide(L)'
;IEVFNHGSGETLASSMASAVQNKEPWFGYYWGPTVPLGKYDMTRVELGEYKPEVHQKNQTPDADNPGVSEFPAATVLTSITTDFKEREPEVAEMLSNMTFKTSTMSSILAWMDKNNATGEEAAVYFLSNNKDEWSNWLNDSARKRLANILE
;
A
#
# COMPACT_ATOMS: atom_id res chain seq x y z
N ILE A 1 13.09 20.91 15.98
CA ILE A 1 12.04 19.90 15.70
C ILE A 1 11.97 19.03 16.93
N GLU A 2 10.79 18.91 17.53
CA GLU A 2 10.54 17.93 18.59
C GLU A 2 10.06 16.64 17.94
N VAL A 3 10.66 15.50 18.30
CA VAL A 3 10.25 14.19 17.79
C VAL A 3 9.25 13.60 18.78
N PHE A 4 7.99 13.50 18.36
CA PHE A 4 6.91 12.94 19.17
C PHE A 4 6.51 11.56 18.65
N ASN A 5 6.51 10.55 19.52
CA ASN A 5 6.02 9.22 19.20
C ASN A 5 4.56 9.08 19.63
N HIS A 6 3.66 8.88 18.66
CA HIS A 6 2.23 8.76 18.87
C HIS A 6 1.80 7.46 19.59
N GLY A 7 2.66 6.45 19.68
CA GLY A 7 2.41 5.21 20.42
C GLY A 7 1.50 4.20 19.72
N SER A 8 0.66 4.61 18.76
CA SER A 8 -0.12 3.71 17.89
C SER A 8 -0.28 4.27 16.48
N GLY A 9 -0.68 3.40 15.55
CA GLY A 9 -1.02 3.80 14.18
C GLY A 9 -2.26 4.70 14.12
N GLU A 10 -3.24 4.49 15.02
CA GLU A 10 -4.48 5.29 15.02
C GLU A 10 -4.23 6.73 15.48
N THR A 11 -3.41 6.93 16.51
CA THR A 11 -3.08 8.26 17.03
C THR A 11 -2.22 9.05 16.04
N LEU A 12 -1.34 8.37 15.29
CA LEU A 12 -0.57 8.96 14.19
C LEU A 12 -1.46 9.37 13.00
N ALA A 13 -2.41 8.53 12.59
CA ALA A 13 -3.38 8.87 11.56
C ALA A 13 -4.27 10.06 11.97
N SER A 14 -4.66 10.11 13.25
CA SER A 14 -5.48 11.18 13.81
C SER A 14 -4.73 12.52 13.86
N SER A 15 -3.42 12.54 14.14
CA SER A 15 -2.63 13.77 14.12
C SER A 15 -2.51 14.37 12.72
N MET A 16 -2.37 13.50 11.71
CA MET A 16 -2.40 13.90 10.31
C MET A 16 -3.77 14.50 9.93
N ALA A 17 -4.87 13.84 10.32
CA ALA A 17 -6.22 14.33 10.07
C ALA A 17 -6.47 15.70 10.72
N SER A 18 -6.08 15.87 11.99
CA SER A 18 -6.23 17.14 12.72
C SER A 18 -5.47 18.27 12.03
N ALA A 19 -4.22 18.04 11.63
CA ALA A 19 -3.41 19.05 10.98
C ALA A 19 -4.02 19.51 9.64
N VAL A 20 -4.49 18.55 8.82
CA VAL A 20 -5.17 18.87 7.55
C VAL A 20 -6.44 19.69 7.78
N GLN A 21 -7.28 19.31 8.76
CA GLN A 21 -8.52 20.02 9.09
C GLN A 21 -8.26 21.44 9.59
N ASN A 22 -7.21 21.62 10.40
CA ASN A 22 -6.81 22.92 10.93
C ASN A 22 -5.98 23.76 9.94
N LYS A 23 -5.65 23.21 8.76
CA LYS A 23 -4.72 23.82 7.78
C LYS A 23 -3.34 24.10 8.38
N GLU A 24 -2.88 23.22 9.25
CA GLU A 24 -1.58 23.27 9.90
C GLU A 24 -0.58 22.36 9.17
N PRO A 25 0.72 22.71 9.17
CA PRO A 25 1.74 21.82 8.61
C PRO A 25 1.83 20.53 9.42
N TRP A 26 1.88 19.40 8.73
CA TRP A 26 2.18 18.10 9.30
C TRP A 26 3.47 17.56 8.71
N PHE A 27 4.40 17.11 9.56
CA PHE A 27 5.64 16.48 9.16
C PHE A 27 5.92 15.29 10.08
N GLY A 28 6.02 14.10 9.50
CA GLY A 28 6.22 12.88 10.27
C GLY A 28 6.50 11.65 9.41
N TYR A 29 6.83 10.56 10.08
CA TYR A 29 6.91 9.25 9.46
C TYR A 29 5.51 8.70 9.17
N TYR A 30 5.33 8.13 7.98
CA TYR A 30 4.14 7.36 7.63
C TYR A 30 4.46 6.30 6.58
N TRP A 31 3.66 5.24 6.51
CA TRP A 31 3.78 4.18 5.52
C TRP A 31 2.53 4.12 4.64
N GLY A 32 2.68 3.49 3.46
CA GLY A 32 1.57 3.23 2.53
C GLY A 32 1.58 1.79 2.04
N PRO A 33 0.44 1.28 1.55
CA PRO A 33 -0.84 1.98 1.36
C PRO A 33 -1.68 2.09 2.65
N THR A 34 -2.40 3.21 2.83
CA THR A 34 -3.22 3.50 4.03
C THR A 34 -4.35 4.49 3.73
N VAL A 35 -5.38 4.56 4.60
CA VAL A 35 -6.52 5.49 4.43
C VAL A 35 -6.08 6.95 4.36
N PRO A 36 -5.21 7.48 5.26
CA PRO A 36 -4.85 8.90 5.21
C PRO A 36 -4.10 9.28 3.92
N LEU A 37 -3.28 8.39 3.36
CA LEU A 37 -2.59 8.63 2.08
C LEU A 37 -3.53 8.58 0.86
N GLY A 38 -4.72 8.01 0.99
CA GLY A 38 -5.77 8.12 -0.03
C GLY A 38 -6.69 9.33 0.15
N LYS A 39 -6.77 9.89 1.36
CA LYS A 39 -7.65 11.03 1.68
C LYS A 39 -6.96 12.38 1.52
N TYR A 40 -5.68 12.47 1.88
CA TYR A 40 -4.96 13.72 1.99
C TYR A 40 -3.85 13.80 0.95
N ASP A 41 -3.68 14.98 0.36
CA ASP A 41 -2.62 15.26 -0.61
C ASP A 41 -1.27 15.41 0.11
N MET A 42 -0.70 14.27 0.48
CA MET A 42 0.56 14.17 1.21
C MET A 42 1.72 14.05 0.24
N THR A 43 2.79 14.79 0.51
CA THR A 43 4.03 14.70 -0.28
C THR A 43 5.06 13.89 0.49
N ARG A 44 5.59 12.82 -0.14
CA ARG A 44 6.72 12.07 0.41
C ARG A 44 7.98 12.95 0.36
N VAL A 45 8.65 13.06 1.49
CA VAL A 45 9.94 13.77 1.60
C VAL A 45 11.06 12.81 1.20
N GLU A 46 11.90 13.23 0.27
CA GLU A 46 13.11 12.49 -0.12
C GLU A 46 14.23 12.76 0.88
N LEU A 47 14.84 11.69 1.41
CA LEU A 47 15.95 11.77 2.37
C LEU A 47 17.32 11.75 1.69
N GLY A 48 17.35 11.59 0.37
CA GLY A 48 18.56 11.47 -0.44
C GLY A 48 18.82 10.03 -0.88
N GLU A 49 20.09 9.63 -0.89
CA GLU A 49 20.50 8.30 -1.35
C GLU A 49 20.14 7.19 -0.34
N TYR A 50 19.68 6.05 -0.86
CA TYR A 50 19.57 4.82 -0.08
C TYR A 50 20.96 4.24 0.19
N LYS A 51 21.34 4.17 1.46
CA LYS A 51 22.59 3.60 1.96
C LYS A 51 22.28 2.30 2.71
N PRO A 52 22.49 1.11 2.10
CA PRO A 52 22.04 -0.16 2.66
C PRO A 52 22.56 -0.44 4.07
N GLU A 53 23.85 -0.24 4.32
CA GLU A 53 24.47 -0.50 5.64
C GLU A 53 23.93 0.44 6.71
N VAL A 54 23.74 1.71 6.37
CA VAL A 54 23.16 2.72 7.28
C VAL A 54 21.70 2.39 7.56
N HIS A 55 20.92 2.05 6.53
CA HIS A 55 19.52 1.68 6.68
C HIS A 55 19.37 0.43 7.54
N GLN A 56 20.17 -0.62 7.30
CA GLN A 56 20.16 -1.84 8.09
C GLN A 56 20.49 -1.56 9.56
N LYS A 57 21.50 -0.72 9.83
CA LYS A 57 21.83 -0.29 11.20
C LYS A 57 20.66 0.45 11.87
N ASN A 58 19.99 1.34 11.13
CA ASN A 58 18.85 2.13 11.61
C ASN A 58 17.61 1.28 11.91
N GLN A 59 17.54 0.01 11.49
CA GLN A 59 16.44 -0.90 11.85
C GLN A 59 16.56 -1.46 13.28
N THR A 60 17.71 -1.30 13.92
CA THR A 60 17.91 -1.73 15.31
C THR A 60 17.40 -0.64 16.26
N PRO A 61 16.52 -0.97 17.22
CA PRO A 61 16.15 -0.06 18.29
C PRO A 61 17.39 0.48 19.02
N ASP A 62 17.40 1.77 19.34
CA ASP A 62 18.49 2.43 20.06
C ASP A 62 19.87 2.28 19.40
N ALA A 63 19.92 2.20 18.05
CA ALA A 63 21.18 2.14 17.32
C ALA A 63 22.08 3.34 17.61
N ASP A 64 23.30 3.08 18.11
CA ASP A 64 24.30 4.12 18.36
C ASP A 64 24.65 4.88 17.08
N ASN A 65 24.62 6.21 17.10
CA ASN A 65 24.94 7.07 15.95
C ASN A 65 24.20 6.65 14.66
N PRO A 66 22.87 6.82 14.59
CA PRO A 66 22.10 6.56 13.37
C PRO A 66 22.53 7.54 12.27
N GLY A 67 22.51 7.08 11.02
CA GLY A 67 22.88 7.89 9.86
C GLY A 67 21.69 8.24 8.98
N VAL A 68 21.84 9.22 8.09
CA VAL A 68 20.82 9.54 7.08
C VAL A 68 20.89 8.52 5.94
N SER A 69 19.77 7.87 5.67
CA SER A 69 19.55 6.95 4.56
C SER A 69 18.09 7.00 4.15
N GLU A 70 17.82 6.87 2.86
CA GLU A 70 16.45 6.76 2.34
C GLU A 70 15.77 5.44 2.78
N PHE A 71 14.44 5.44 2.81
CA PHE A 71 13.64 4.23 2.98
C PHE A 71 13.38 3.58 1.62
N PRO A 72 13.90 2.36 1.36
CA PRO A 72 13.55 1.63 0.15
C PRO A 72 12.08 1.18 0.21
N ALA A 73 11.49 0.92 -0.96
CA ALA A 73 10.17 0.31 -1.01
C ALA A 73 10.20 -1.06 -0.32
N ALA A 74 9.26 -1.29 0.60
CA ALA A 74 9.11 -2.58 1.25
C ALA A 74 8.48 -3.59 0.26
N THR A 75 9.06 -4.79 0.19
CA THR A 75 8.53 -5.86 -0.66
C THR A 75 7.28 -6.47 -0.01
N VAL A 76 6.15 -6.43 -0.71
CA VAL A 76 4.92 -7.16 -0.34
C VAL A 76 4.85 -8.45 -1.15
N LEU A 77 4.65 -9.57 -0.46
CA LEU A 77 4.68 -10.90 -1.08
C LEU A 77 3.29 -11.55 -1.06
N THR A 78 2.89 -12.10 -2.20
CA THR A 78 1.79 -13.06 -2.30
C THR A 78 2.36 -14.46 -2.10
N SER A 79 2.09 -15.07 -0.95
CA SER A 79 2.61 -16.39 -0.59
C SER A 79 1.53 -17.47 -0.71
N ILE A 80 1.86 -18.58 -1.37
CA ILE A 80 1.01 -19.76 -1.53
C ILE A 80 1.76 -21.02 -1.07
N THR A 81 1.03 -22.08 -0.73
CA THR A 81 1.65 -23.39 -0.43
C THR A 81 2.08 -24.09 -1.71
N THR A 82 3.09 -24.96 -1.61
CA THR A 82 3.52 -25.82 -2.73
C THR A 82 2.37 -26.68 -3.24
N ASP A 83 1.64 -27.33 -2.33
CA ASP A 83 0.48 -28.16 -2.67
C ASP A 83 -0.61 -27.38 -3.44
N PHE A 84 -0.82 -26.09 -3.11
CA PHE A 84 -1.76 -25.25 -3.86
C PHE A 84 -1.25 -24.98 -5.27
N LYS A 85 0.05 -24.67 -5.41
CA LYS A 85 0.67 -24.43 -6.72
C LYS A 85 0.59 -25.67 -7.63
N GLU A 86 0.81 -26.86 -7.06
CA GLU A 86 0.74 -28.12 -7.80
C GLU A 86 -0.70 -28.47 -8.21
N ARG A 87 -1.67 -28.21 -7.32
CA ARG A 87 -3.08 -28.50 -7.57
C ARG A 87 -3.74 -27.50 -8.52
N GLU A 88 -3.42 -26.21 -8.41
CA GLU A 88 -4.07 -25.11 -9.14
C GLU A 88 -3.04 -24.24 -9.89
N PRO A 89 -2.27 -24.81 -10.85
CA PRO A 89 -1.14 -24.11 -11.47
C PRO A 89 -1.55 -22.85 -12.23
N GLU A 90 -2.71 -22.83 -12.88
CA GLU A 90 -3.21 -21.63 -13.59
C GLU A 90 -3.56 -20.50 -12.63
N VAL A 91 -4.08 -20.81 -11.44
CA VAL A 91 -4.41 -19.81 -10.41
C VAL A 91 -3.13 -19.32 -9.73
N ALA A 92 -2.17 -20.20 -9.48
CA ALA A 92 -0.86 -19.82 -8.97
C ALA A 92 -0.14 -18.86 -9.93
N GLU A 93 -0.26 -19.07 -11.24
CA GLU A 93 0.27 -18.15 -12.25
C GLU A 93 -0.49 -16.82 -12.30
N MET A 94 -1.81 -16.81 -12.10
CA MET A 94 -2.54 -15.55 -11.95
C MET A 94 -2.05 -14.77 -10.72
N LEU A 95 -1.89 -15.46 -9.58
CA LEU A 95 -1.42 -14.86 -8.33
C LEU A 95 0.04 -14.37 -8.40
N SER A 96 0.88 -14.97 -9.23
CA SER A 96 2.26 -14.50 -9.45
C SER A 96 2.30 -13.17 -10.23
N ASN A 97 1.30 -12.93 -11.07
CA ASN A 97 1.11 -11.67 -11.80
C ASN A 97 0.32 -10.63 -10.99
N MET A 98 -0.33 -11.02 -9.89
CA MET A 98 -1.13 -10.14 -9.05
C MET A 98 -0.26 -9.12 -8.34
N THR A 99 -0.46 -7.85 -8.66
CA THR A 99 0.20 -6.73 -8.02
C THR A 99 -0.74 -5.53 -7.95
N PHE A 100 -0.62 -4.75 -6.88
CA PHE A 100 -1.40 -3.54 -6.67
C PHE A 100 -0.48 -2.33 -6.62
N LYS A 101 -0.83 -1.29 -7.38
CA LYS A 101 -0.24 0.04 -7.17
C LYS A 101 -0.63 0.53 -5.78
N THR A 102 0.34 1.03 -5.01
CA THR A 102 0.11 1.56 -3.66
C THR A 102 -0.87 2.73 -3.65
N SER A 103 -0.85 3.56 -4.69
CA SER A 103 -1.82 4.66 -4.89
C SER A 103 -3.23 4.14 -5.16
N THR A 104 -3.39 3.10 -5.98
CA THR A 104 -4.68 2.42 -6.20
C THR A 104 -5.22 1.89 -4.87
N MET A 105 -4.41 1.13 -4.11
CA MET A 105 -4.82 0.57 -2.83
C MET A 105 -5.20 1.66 -1.81
N SER A 106 -4.42 2.73 -1.70
CA SER A 106 -4.75 3.85 -0.79
C SER A 106 -6.07 4.52 -1.18
N SER A 107 -6.34 4.68 -2.49
CA SER A 107 -7.59 5.25 -3.00
C SER A 107 -8.80 4.38 -2.68
N ILE A 108 -8.66 3.05 -2.77
CA ILE A 108 -9.72 2.09 -2.39
C ILE A 108 -9.98 2.18 -0.89
N LEU A 109 -8.94 2.20 -0.06
CA LEU A 109 -9.09 2.32 1.40
C LEU A 109 -9.79 3.63 1.80
N ALA A 110 -9.45 4.75 1.14
CA ALA A 110 -10.12 6.02 1.34
C ALA A 110 -11.60 5.99 0.89
N TRP A 111 -11.88 5.32 -0.22
CA TRP A 111 -13.25 5.10 -0.69
C TRP A 111 -14.05 4.24 0.30
N MET A 112 -13.46 3.16 0.82
CA MET A 112 -14.11 2.29 1.80
C MET A 112 -14.51 3.07 3.04
N ASP A 113 -13.59 3.83 3.61
CA ASP A 113 -13.84 4.66 4.78
C ASP A 113 -14.95 5.69 4.52
N LYS A 114 -14.88 6.41 3.39
CA LYS A 114 -15.88 7.43 3.04
C LYS A 114 -17.29 6.86 2.90
N ASN A 115 -17.42 5.64 2.39
CA ASN A 115 -18.70 5.01 2.11
C ASN A 115 -19.13 4.02 3.21
N ASN A 116 -18.34 3.85 4.27
CA ASN A 116 -18.53 2.81 5.28
C ASN A 116 -18.69 1.42 4.63
N ALA A 117 -17.88 1.15 3.60
CA ALA A 117 -18.01 -0.02 2.75
C ALA A 117 -17.26 -1.23 3.31
N THR A 118 -17.75 -2.43 3.03
CA THR A 118 -17.10 -3.69 3.39
C THR A 118 -15.93 -4.03 2.44
N GLY A 119 -15.15 -5.04 2.79
CA GLY A 119 -14.09 -5.55 1.92
C GLY A 119 -14.63 -6.12 0.61
N GLU A 120 -15.80 -6.74 0.62
CA GLU A 120 -16.47 -7.26 -0.57
C GLU A 120 -16.92 -6.13 -1.51
N GLU A 121 -17.52 -5.06 -0.95
CA GLU A 121 -17.89 -3.87 -1.72
C GLU A 121 -16.65 -3.19 -2.32
N ALA A 122 -15.55 -3.15 -1.58
CA ALA A 122 -14.26 -2.65 -2.07
C ALA A 122 -13.70 -3.50 -3.21
N ALA A 123 -13.80 -4.83 -3.12
CA ALA A 123 -13.38 -5.73 -4.18
C ALA A 123 -14.21 -5.51 -5.45
N VAL A 124 -15.53 -5.38 -5.33
CA VAL A 124 -16.41 -5.05 -6.46
C VAL A 124 -16.05 -3.68 -7.04
N TYR A 125 -15.82 -2.69 -6.19
CA TYR A 125 -15.41 -1.35 -6.62
C TYR A 125 -14.09 -1.38 -7.40
N PHE A 126 -13.07 -2.08 -6.88
CA PHE A 126 -11.79 -2.27 -7.56
C PHE A 126 -11.95 -2.97 -8.90
N LEU A 127 -12.65 -4.10 -8.94
CA LEU A 127 -12.85 -4.86 -10.18
C LEU A 127 -13.58 -4.04 -11.24
N SER A 128 -14.51 -3.17 -10.83
CA SER A 128 -15.29 -2.32 -11.73
C SER A 128 -14.50 -1.12 -12.26
N ASN A 129 -13.59 -0.54 -11.46
CA ASN A 129 -12.94 0.74 -11.75
C ASN A 129 -11.45 0.62 -12.11
N ASN A 130 -10.83 -0.54 -11.94
CA ASN A 130 -9.40 -0.76 -12.16
C ASN A 130 -9.13 -1.92 -13.13
N LYS A 131 -9.99 -2.08 -14.16
CA LYS A 131 -9.91 -3.13 -15.18
C LYS A 131 -8.52 -3.24 -15.82
N ASP A 132 -7.90 -2.11 -16.12
CA ASP A 132 -6.56 -2.07 -16.71
C ASP A 132 -5.48 -2.69 -15.80
N GLU A 133 -5.69 -2.69 -14.49
CA GLU A 133 -4.73 -3.23 -13.53
C GLU A 133 -4.87 -4.76 -13.42
N TRP A 134 -6.08 -5.24 -13.12
CA TRP A 134 -6.30 -6.67 -12.88
C TRP A 134 -6.42 -7.53 -14.14
N SER A 135 -6.75 -6.94 -15.29
CA SER A 135 -6.77 -7.67 -16.57
C SER A 135 -5.40 -8.23 -16.95
N ASN A 136 -4.31 -7.59 -16.51
CA ASN A 136 -2.95 -8.06 -16.73
C ASN A 136 -2.59 -9.30 -15.89
N TRP A 137 -3.37 -9.61 -14.85
CA TRP A 137 -3.16 -10.83 -14.05
C TRP A 137 -3.68 -12.07 -14.77
N LEU A 138 -4.52 -11.88 -15.81
CA LEU A 138 -5.26 -12.95 -16.44
C LEU A 138 -4.59 -13.48 -17.70
N ASN A 139 -4.65 -14.80 -17.87
CA ASN A 139 -4.35 -15.46 -19.14
C ASN A 139 -5.44 -15.16 -20.19
N ASP A 140 -5.16 -15.48 -21.46
CA ASP A 140 -6.07 -15.18 -22.58
C ASP A 140 -7.44 -15.87 -22.44
N SER A 141 -7.45 -17.10 -21.91
CA SER A 141 -8.69 -17.87 -21.68
C SER A 141 -9.60 -17.17 -20.66
N ALA A 142 -9.04 -16.72 -19.54
CA ALA A 142 -9.75 -15.97 -18.51
C ALA A 142 -10.22 -14.60 -19.02
N ARG A 143 -9.36 -13.86 -19.74
CA ARG A 143 -9.75 -12.57 -20.36
C ARG A 143 -10.94 -12.76 -21.31
N LYS A 144 -10.92 -13.78 -22.16
CA LYS A 144 -12.04 -14.08 -23.07
C LYS A 144 -13.34 -14.40 -22.33
N ARG A 145 -13.27 -15.14 -21.22
CA ARG A 145 -14.45 -15.47 -20.39
C ARG A 145 -15.00 -14.26 -19.63
N LEU A 146 -14.15 -13.31 -19.30
CA LEU A 146 -14.48 -12.10 -18.55
C LEU A 146 -14.68 -10.87 -19.45
N ALA A 147 -14.74 -11.04 -20.77
CA ALA A 147 -14.86 -9.95 -21.74
C ALA A 147 -16.03 -9.01 -21.42
N ASN A 148 -17.20 -9.53 -21.05
CA ASN A 148 -18.38 -8.72 -20.68
C ASN A 148 -18.16 -7.80 -19.46
N ILE A 149 -17.16 -8.09 -18.63
CA ILE A 149 -16.79 -7.29 -17.46
C ILE A 149 -15.60 -6.39 -17.80
N LEU A 150 -14.73 -6.80 -18.73
CA LEU A 150 -13.54 -6.06 -19.14
C LEU A 150 -13.82 -4.96 -20.18
N GLU A 151 -14.79 -5.17 -21.06
CA GLU A 151 -15.25 -4.22 -22.08
C GLU A 151 -16.28 -3.21 -21.55
#